data_AF-A0A2V1BQG2-F1
#
_entry.id   AF-A0A2V1BQG2-F1
#
_cell.length_a   1.000
_cell.length_b   1.000
_cell.length_c   1.000
_cell.angle_alpha   90.00
_cell.angle_beta   90.00
_cell.angle_gamma   90.00
#
_symmetry.space_group_name_H-M   'P 1'
#
loop_
_entity.id
_entity.type
_entity.pdbx_description
1 polymer ?
#
loop_
_entity_poly.entity_id
_entity_poly.type
_entity_poly.pdbx_seq_one_letter_code
_entity_poly.pdbx_strand_id
1 'polypeptide(L)'
;YLVTGCFTGLGKAFAERIHNAGHTLVATARNTTLLSYLPDGPQVLKLSLNVTSNDSIAFVFNAAVKQFGRIDVVINNAGYV
;
A
#
# COMPACT_ATOMS: atom_id res chain seq x y z
N TYR A 1 -0.44 4.85 6.92
CA TYR A 1 -1.35 3.73 6.59
C TYR A 1 -0.67 2.77 5.62
N LEU A 2 -0.82 1.47 5.82
CA LEU A 2 -0.44 0.43 4.87
C LEU A 2 -1.70 -0.29 4.39
N VAL A 3 -1.93 -0.33 3.10
CA VAL A 3 -3.13 -0.96 2.50
C VAL A 3 -2.70 -2.06 1.54
N THR A 4 -3.30 -3.24 1.70
CA THR A 4 -3.07 -4.38 0.80
C THR A 4 -4.10 -4.46 -0.32
N GLY A 5 -3.65 -4.70 -1.55
CA GLY A 5 -4.53 -4.90 -2.70
C GLY A 5 -5.22 -3.63 -3.21
N CYS A 6 -4.46 -2.59 -3.51
CA CYS A 6 -4.98 -1.27 -3.91
C CYS A 6 -5.27 -1.12 -5.41
N PHE A 7 -5.33 -2.19 -6.20
CA PHE A 7 -5.48 -2.06 -7.66
C PHE A 7 -6.94 -1.80 -8.09
N THR A 8 -7.92 -2.30 -7.35
CA THR A 8 -9.36 -2.17 -7.66
C THR A 8 -10.21 -2.12 -6.38
N GLY A 9 -11.52 -1.90 -6.55
CA GLY A 9 -12.52 -2.05 -5.49
C GLY A 9 -12.26 -1.19 -4.26
N LEU A 10 -12.52 -1.76 -3.08
CA LEU A 10 -12.34 -1.09 -1.79
C LEU A 10 -10.89 -0.67 -1.54
N GLY A 11 -9.91 -1.50 -1.91
CA GLY A 11 -8.50 -1.16 -1.74
C GLY A 11 -8.10 0.10 -2.48
N LYS A 12 -8.59 0.28 -3.72
CA LYS A 12 -8.40 1.52 -4.49
C LYS A 12 -9.08 2.72 -3.81
N ALA A 13 -10.33 2.56 -3.40
CA ALA A 13 -11.08 3.64 -2.73
C ALA A 13 -10.41 4.09 -1.42
N PHE A 14 -9.89 3.14 -0.62
CA PHE A 14 -9.12 3.47 0.59
C PHE A 14 -7.85 4.23 0.25
N ALA A 15 -7.08 3.77 -0.74
CA ALA A 15 -5.84 4.43 -1.15
C ALA A 15 -6.09 5.89 -1.57
N GLU A 16 -7.08 6.14 -2.44
CA GLU A 16 -7.45 7.49 -2.86
C GLU A 16 -7.88 8.35 -1.67
N ARG A 17 -8.76 7.82 -0.80
CA ARG A 17 -9.28 8.60 0.33
C ARG A 17 -8.20 8.95 1.36
N ILE A 18 -7.31 8.00 1.68
CA ILE A 18 -6.21 8.20 2.62
C ILE A 18 -5.22 9.24 2.06
N HIS A 19 -4.86 9.12 0.79
CA HIS A 19 -3.99 10.09 0.15
C HIS A 19 -4.61 11.49 0.11
N ASN A 20 -5.87 11.61 -0.32
CA ASN A 20 -6.59 12.89 -0.38
C ASN A 20 -6.83 13.52 1.00
N ALA A 21 -6.77 12.74 2.07
CA ALA A 21 -6.80 13.24 3.46
C ALA A 21 -5.44 13.79 3.94
N GLY A 22 -4.39 13.74 3.11
CA GLY A 22 -3.05 14.22 3.44
C GLY A 22 -2.23 13.25 4.31
N HIS A 23 -2.66 12.00 4.41
CA HIS A 23 -1.93 10.98 5.16
C HIS A 23 -0.84 10.31 4.31
N THR A 24 0.19 9.82 4.99
CA THR A 24 1.19 8.92 4.40
C THR A 24 0.59 7.56 4.10
N LEU A 25 0.78 7.10 2.87
CA LEU A 25 0.19 5.90 2.32
C LEU A 25 1.26 4.98 1.75
N VAL A 26 1.27 3.74 2.23
CA VAL A 26 1.92 2.61 1.57
C VAL A 26 0.81 1.84 0.84
N ALA A 27 0.74 2.00 -0.48
CA ALA A 27 -0.21 1.31 -1.32
C ALA A 27 0.46 0.10 -1.97
N THR A 28 -0.17 -1.07 -1.86
CA THR A 28 0.43 -2.30 -2.40
C THR A 28 -0.49 -3.03 -3.37
N ALA A 29 0.11 -3.65 -4.37
CA ALA A 29 -0.54 -4.55 -5.32
C ALA A 29 0.48 -5.59 -5.78
N ARG A 30 0.06 -6.67 -6.45
CA ARG A 30 1.03 -7.63 -7.02
C ARG A 30 1.89 -6.98 -8.11
N ASN A 31 1.27 -6.13 -8.94
CA ASN A 31 1.94 -5.31 -9.93
C ASN A 31 1.74 -3.84 -9.60
N THR A 32 2.84 -3.10 -9.39
CA THR A 32 2.83 -1.69 -9.03
C THR A 32 2.36 -0.78 -10.16
N THR A 33 2.41 -1.21 -11.42
CA THR A 33 1.89 -0.42 -12.56
C THR A 33 0.39 -0.17 -12.44
N LEU A 34 -0.34 -1.05 -11.75
CA LEU A 34 -1.77 -0.89 -11.47
C LEU A 34 -2.07 0.23 -10.47
N LEU A 35 -1.04 0.77 -9.80
CA LEU A 35 -1.14 1.88 -8.85
C LEU A 35 -0.82 3.23 -9.50
N SER A 36 -0.77 3.30 -10.84
CA SER A 36 -0.48 4.52 -11.60
C SER A 36 -1.52 5.63 -11.40
N TYR A 37 -2.71 5.30 -10.91
CA TYR A 37 -3.75 6.27 -10.57
C TYR A 37 -3.41 7.12 -9.33
N LEU A 38 -2.50 6.64 -8.46
CA LEU A 38 -1.99 7.43 -7.34
C LEU A 38 -0.85 8.33 -7.84
N PRO A 39 -0.75 9.59 -7.38
CA PRO A 39 0.39 10.43 -7.71
C PRO A 39 1.67 9.88 -7.06
N ASP A 40 2.80 10.19 -7.66
CA ASP A 40 4.10 10.02 -7.01
C ASP A 40 4.35 11.20 -6.07
N GLY A 41 5.06 10.96 -4.97
CA GLY A 41 5.39 12.01 -4.03
C GLY A 41 5.88 11.49 -2.69
N PRO A 42 6.34 12.37 -1.80
CA PRO A 42 6.96 11.97 -0.54
C PRO A 42 5.98 11.28 0.42
N GLN A 43 4.67 11.41 0.20
CA GLN A 43 3.63 10.82 1.05
C GLN A 43 3.11 9.48 0.54
N VAL A 44 3.48 9.04 -0.68
CA VAL A 44 2.96 7.81 -1.28
C VAL A 44 4.11 6.89 -1.62
N LEU A 45 4.08 5.68 -1.06
CA LEU A 45 5.00 4.60 -1.38
C LEU A 45 4.23 3.45 -2.03
N LYS A 46 4.55 3.14 -3.29
CA LYS A 46 3.94 2.06 -4.06
C LYS A 46 4.86 0.84 -4.02
N LEU A 47 4.38 -0.30 -3.52
CA LEU A 47 5.19 -1.52 -3.41
C LEU A 47 4.49 -2.74 -3.96
N SER A 48 5.27 -3.68 -4.49
CA SER A 48 4.76 -5.01 -4.83
C SER A 48 4.57 -5.82 -3.54
N LEU A 49 3.42 -6.48 -3.41
CA LEU A 49 3.14 -7.37 -2.28
C LEU A 49 2.45 -8.66 -2.75
N ASN A 50 3.04 -9.79 -2.38
CA ASN A 50 2.37 -11.07 -2.33
C ASN A 50 2.07 -11.45 -0.86
N VAL A 51 0.80 -11.37 -0.47
CA VAL A 51 0.36 -11.63 0.91
C VAL A 51 0.51 -13.09 1.37
N THR A 52 0.86 -14.02 0.48
CA THR A 52 1.17 -15.42 0.87
C THR A 52 2.66 -15.67 1.08
N SER A 53 3.52 -14.66 0.85
CA SER A 53 4.97 -14.78 0.99
C SER A 53 5.45 -13.96 2.18
N ASN A 54 6.00 -14.64 3.20
CA ASN A 54 6.55 -13.98 4.39
C ASN A 54 7.69 -13.00 4.03
N ASP A 55 8.54 -13.35 3.06
CA ASP A 55 9.62 -12.47 2.61
C ASP A 55 9.07 -11.21 1.94
N SER A 56 8.02 -11.34 1.12
CA SER A 56 7.34 -10.20 0.50
C SER A 56 6.69 -9.30 1.54
N ILE A 57 6.05 -9.87 2.56
CA ILE A 57 5.47 -9.12 3.68
C ILE A 57 6.57 -8.38 4.45
N ALA A 58 7.63 -9.07 4.86
CA ALA A 58 8.73 -8.49 5.61
C ALA A 58 9.39 -7.35 4.83
N PHE A 59 9.60 -7.51 3.53
CA PHE A 59 10.12 -6.46 2.66
C PHE A 59 9.25 -5.20 2.69
N VAL A 60 7.93 -5.33 2.53
CA VAL A 60 7.01 -4.17 2.52
C VAL A 60 7.00 -3.45 3.86
N PHE A 61 6.95 -4.18 4.98
CA PHE A 61 6.97 -3.57 6.31
C PHE A 61 8.30 -2.86 6.58
N ASN A 62 9.42 -3.47 6.23
CA ASN A 62 10.74 -2.85 6.38
C ASN A 62 10.89 -1.60 5.51
N ALA A 63 10.42 -1.64 4.26
CA ALA A 63 10.44 -0.48 3.37
C ALA A 63 9.55 0.66 3.88
N ALA A 64 8.35 0.34 4.36
CA ALA A 64 7.44 1.31 4.96
C ALA A 64 8.04 2.00 6.18
N VAL A 65 8.63 1.24 7.11
CA VAL A 65 9.30 1.78 8.30
C VAL A 65 10.55 2.56 7.91
N LYS A 66 11.33 2.10 6.93
CA LYS A 66 12.51 2.83 6.44
C LYS A 66 12.13 4.20 5.86
N GLN A 67 11.03 4.29 5.13
CA GLN A 67 10.58 5.54 4.50
C GLN A 67 9.87 6.48 5.48
N PHE A 68 9.04 5.94 6.38
CA PHE A 68 8.10 6.73 7.20
C PHE A 68 8.32 6.61 8.71
N GLY A 69 9.29 5.82 9.15
CA GLY A 69 9.64 5.59 10.55
C GLY A 69 8.71 4.65 11.33
N ARG A 70 7.43 4.56 10.94
CA ARG A 70 6.42 3.71 11.61
C ARG A 70 5.26 3.36 10.69
N ILE A 71 4.42 2.43 11.14
CA ILE A 71 3.13 2.09 10.52
C ILE A 71 2.05 2.21 11.59
N ASP A 72 1.10 3.13 11.40
CA ASP A 72 0.01 3.38 12.37
C ASP A 72 -1.16 2.42 12.21
N VAL A 73 -1.50 2.12 10.96
CA VAL A 73 -2.71 1.39 10.58
C VAL A 73 -2.36 0.47 9.41
N VAL A 74 -2.82 -0.78 9.50
CA VAL A 74 -2.75 -1.77 8.43
C VAL A 74 -4.17 -2.14 8.02
N ILE A 75 -4.47 -2.07 6.72
CA ILE A 75 -5.73 -2.52 6.13
C ILE A 75 -5.45 -3.78 5.32
N ASN A 76 -5.81 -4.94 5.88
CA ASN A 76 -5.71 -6.24 5.24
C ASN A 76 -6.90 -6.45 4.28
N ASN A 77 -6.81 -5.87 3.08
CA ASN A 77 -7.87 -5.91 2.08
C ASN A 77 -7.57 -6.87 0.91
N ALA A 78 -6.31 -7.19 0.63
CA ALA A 78 -5.96 -8.11 -0.45
C ALA A 78 -6.62 -9.48 -0.23
N GLY A 79 -7.43 -9.90 -1.20
CA GLY A 79 -8.12 -11.18 -1.23
C GLY A 79 -8.44 -11.58 -2.67
N TYR A 80 -8.82 -12.83 -2.85
CA TYR A 80 -9.25 -13.40 -4.12
C TYR A 80 -10.51 -14.21 -3.85
N VAL A 81 -11.35 -14.32 -4.87
CA VAL A 81 -12.49 -15.24 -4.90
C VAL A 81 -12.07 -16.48 -5.68
#